data_AF-A0A369T6P1-F1
#
_entry.id   AF-A0A369T6P1-F1
#
_cell.length_a   1.000
_cell.length_b   1.000
_cell.length_c   1.000
_cell.angle_alpha   90.00
_cell.angle_beta   90.00
_cell.angle_gamma   90.00
#
_symmetry.space_group_name_H-M   'P 1'
#
loop_
_entity.id
_entity.type
_entity.pdbx_description
1 polymer ?
#
loop_
_entity_poly.entity_id
_entity_poly.type
_entity_poly.pdbx_seq_one_letter_code
_entity_poly.pdbx_strand_id
1 'polypeptide(L)'
;MFALLLTAVFCMPVAAASPRSSGQALEAAMVEVLREHGFDVHDLGNPDSIEIGDNPAPRRAWRHVGYTTIYGHSGSIDFVLDAPAFGKPVWVEAMRQQTRGSLDERLPYLLSNARLAFPDVHVLLVLEGPGWRPGALAWALRRAAEIDDKQVEVMGLAMFRHWLARRLAGE
;
A
#
# COMPACT_ATOMS: atom_id res chain seq x y z
N MET A 1 25.21 -46.07 -44.85
CA MET A 1 24.42 -44.90 -45.25
C MET A 1 23.12 -44.92 -44.46
N PHE A 2 23.06 -44.26 -43.31
CA PHE A 2 21.82 -43.78 -42.68
C PHE A 2 22.23 -42.81 -41.57
N ALA A 3 21.92 -41.53 -41.78
CA ALA A 3 22.20 -40.44 -40.86
C ALA A 3 21.04 -40.34 -39.85
N LEU A 4 21.35 -40.39 -38.54
CA LEU A 4 20.42 -39.99 -37.49
C LEU A 4 20.58 -38.48 -37.26
N LEU A 5 19.53 -37.72 -37.60
CA LEU A 5 19.36 -36.33 -37.16
C LEU A 5 18.86 -36.34 -35.70
N LEU A 6 19.70 -35.89 -34.76
CA LEU A 6 19.26 -35.45 -33.44
C LEU A 6 18.67 -34.04 -33.58
N THR A 7 17.38 -33.90 -33.34
CA THR A 7 16.74 -32.59 -33.15
C THR A 7 16.96 -32.16 -31.71
N ALA A 8 17.84 -31.19 -31.48
CA ALA A 8 17.99 -30.54 -30.20
C ALA A 8 16.78 -29.63 -29.95
N VAL A 9 15.86 -30.06 -29.08
CA VAL A 9 14.84 -29.18 -28.52
C VAL A 9 15.54 -28.28 -27.52
N PHE A 10 15.70 -27.01 -27.89
CA PHE A 10 16.10 -25.94 -26.99
C PHE A 10 15.04 -25.80 -25.89
N CYS A 11 15.28 -26.41 -24.74
CA CYS A 11 14.55 -26.08 -23.52
C CYS A 11 15.16 -24.78 -22.98
N MET A 12 14.61 -23.64 -23.37
CA MET A 12 14.89 -22.40 -22.65
C MET A 12 14.21 -22.46 -21.28
N PRO A 13 14.90 -22.07 -20.19
CA PRO A 13 14.26 -22.02 -18.89
C PRO A 13 13.20 -20.91 -18.92
N VAL A 14 11.94 -21.27 -18.70
CA VAL A 14 10.96 -20.32 -18.17
C VAL A 14 11.51 -19.91 -16.81
N ALA A 15 11.93 -18.66 -16.67
CA ALA A 15 12.26 -18.08 -15.38
C ALA A 15 11.03 -18.24 -14.48
N ALA A 16 11.10 -19.15 -13.52
CA ALA A 16 10.06 -19.32 -12.52
C ALA A 16 9.99 -18.01 -11.71
N ALA A 17 8.99 -17.19 -11.97
CA ALA A 17 8.69 -16.05 -11.12
C ALA A 17 8.49 -16.58 -9.69
N SER A 18 9.32 -16.11 -8.75
CA SER A 18 9.22 -16.45 -7.35
C SER A 18 7.79 -16.19 -6.85
N PRO A 19 7.18 -17.08 -6.05
CA PRO A 19 5.86 -16.80 -5.49
C PRO A 19 5.92 -15.52 -4.65
N ARG A 20 5.23 -14.46 -5.07
CA ARG A 20 5.09 -13.25 -4.24
C ARG A 20 4.35 -13.63 -2.97
N SER A 21 4.79 -13.07 -1.84
CA SER A 21 4.00 -13.17 -0.61
C SER A 21 2.63 -12.52 -0.84
N SER A 22 1.63 -12.93 -0.06
CA SER A 22 0.28 -12.37 -0.23
C SER A 22 0.25 -10.84 -0.04
N GLY A 23 1.10 -10.28 0.84
CA GLY A 23 1.28 -8.84 1.01
C GLY A 23 1.83 -8.15 -0.25
N GLN A 24 2.92 -8.68 -0.82
CA GLN A 24 3.51 -8.15 -2.07
C GLN A 24 2.53 -8.18 -3.25
N ALA A 25 1.60 -9.15 -3.28
CA ALA A 25 0.56 -9.20 -4.29
C ALA A 25 -0.47 -8.08 -4.14
N LEU A 26 -0.83 -7.69 -2.90
CA LEU A 26 -1.72 -6.54 -2.68
C LEU A 26 -1.03 -5.23 -3.05
N GLU A 27 0.21 -5.02 -2.61
CA GLU A 27 0.97 -3.83 -2.98
C GLU A 27 1.10 -3.68 -4.49
N ALA A 28 1.43 -4.77 -5.21
CA ALA A 28 1.51 -4.72 -6.67
C ALA A 28 0.18 -4.31 -7.32
N ALA A 29 -0.95 -4.83 -6.83
CA ALA A 29 -2.26 -4.43 -7.32
C ALA A 29 -2.57 -2.96 -7.02
N MET A 30 -2.14 -2.44 -5.88
CA MET A 30 -2.27 -1.01 -5.56
C MET A 30 -1.39 -0.14 -6.47
N VAL A 31 -0.17 -0.57 -6.78
CA VAL A 31 0.70 0.12 -7.75
C VAL A 31 0.05 0.18 -9.14
N GLU A 32 -0.59 -0.91 -9.59
CA GLU A 32 -1.34 -0.92 -10.84
C GLU A 32 -2.49 0.10 -10.81
N VAL A 33 -3.29 0.11 -9.74
CA VAL A 33 -4.37 1.10 -9.55
C VAL A 33 -3.84 2.53 -9.58
N LEU A 34 -2.73 2.81 -8.90
CA LEU A 34 -2.11 4.13 -8.85
C LEU A 34 -1.64 4.57 -10.26
N ARG A 35 -0.95 3.69 -10.98
CA ARG A 35 -0.47 3.96 -12.36
C ARG A 35 -1.62 4.18 -13.34
N GLU A 36 -2.70 3.40 -13.23
CA GLU A 36 -3.93 3.61 -14.02
C GLU A 36 -4.53 5.01 -13.80
N HIS A 37 -4.30 5.61 -12.63
CA HIS A 37 -4.73 6.97 -12.29
C HIS A 37 -3.60 8.00 -12.43
N GLY A 38 -2.55 7.70 -13.21
CA GLY A 38 -1.53 8.67 -13.60
C GLY A 38 -0.53 9.05 -12.49
N PHE A 39 -0.41 8.24 -11.44
CA PHE A 39 0.67 8.41 -10.46
C PHE A 39 2.00 7.92 -11.04
N ASP A 40 3.04 8.74 -10.90
CA ASP A 40 4.42 8.28 -10.98
C ASP A 40 4.79 7.59 -9.65
N VAL A 41 5.06 6.29 -9.70
CA VAL A 41 5.28 5.46 -8.51
C VAL A 41 6.77 5.17 -8.36
N HIS A 42 7.35 5.73 -7.31
CA HIS A 42 8.77 5.62 -6.96
C HIS A 42 8.98 4.57 -5.86
N ASP A 43 9.96 3.69 -6.05
CA ASP A 43 10.49 2.85 -4.97
C ASP A 43 11.56 3.65 -4.21
N LEU A 44 11.44 3.79 -2.89
CA LEU A 44 12.44 4.51 -2.10
C LEU A 44 13.57 3.59 -1.64
N GLY A 45 14.80 4.01 -1.95
CA GLY A 45 16.01 3.58 -1.22
C GLY A 45 16.42 4.55 -0.11
N ASN A 46 15.87 5.79 -0.08
CA ASN A 46 16.20 6.83 0.90
C ASN A 46 15.02 7.81 1.14
N PRO A 47 14.40 7.84 2.34
CA PRO A 47 13.29 8.74 2.72
C PRO A 47 13.59 10.24 2.61
N ASP A 48 14.86 10.64 2.66
CA ASP A 48 15.27 12.06 2.61
C ASP A 48 15.04 12.70 1.22
N SER A 49 14.64 11.91 0.23
CA SER A 49 14.40 12.35 -1.16
C SER A 49 12.94 12.73 -1.46
N ILE A 50 12.05 12.65 -0.47
CA ILE A 50 10.63 12.95 -0.68
C ILE A 50 10.40 14.46 -0.54
N GLU A 51 10.32 15.14 -1.68
CA GLU A 51 9.79 16.51 -1.75
C GLU A 51 8.25 16.48 -1.81
N ILE A 52 7.62 16.42 -0.64
CA ILE A 52 6.18 16.64 -0.47
C ILE A 52 5.94 18.16 -0.46
N GLY A 53 5.13 18.70 -1.38
CA GLY A 53 4.87 20.14 -1.40
C GLY A 53 4.20 20.66 -2.66
N ASP A 54 3.89 21.97 -2.64
CA ASP A 54 2.93 22.76 -3.45
C ASP A 54 3.07 22.74 -4.99
N ASN A 55 3.87 21.83 -5.57
CA ASN A 55 4.07 21.79 -7.01
C ASN A 55 2.85 21.13 -7.69
N PRO A 56 2.11 21.83 -8.59
CA PRO A 56 0.83 21.35 -9.13
C PRO A 56 0.92 20.14 -10.08
N ALA A 57 2.09 19.55 -10.32
CA ALA A 57 2.23 18.29 -11.04
C ALA A 57 3.67 17.74 -10.89
N PRO A 58 3.86 16.41 -11.01
CA PRO A 58 2.86 15.35 -11.25
C PRO A 58 2.33 14.67 -9.97
N ARG A 59 1.24 13.90 -10.11
CA ARG A 59 0.75 12.95 -9.08
C ARG A 59 1.88 11.96 -8.78
N ARG A 60 2.28 11.85 -7.52
CA ARG A 60 3.44 11.03 -7.11
C ARG A 60 3.02 10.07 -6.01
N ALA A 61 3.58 8.87 -6.06
CA ALA A 61 3.48 7.91 -4.99
C ALA A 61 4.87 7.38 -4.66
N TRP A 62 5.17 7.26 -3.37
CA TRP A 62 6.42 6.66 -2.90
C TRP A 62 6.11 5.41 -2.10
N ARG A 63 6.91 4.37 -2.32
CA ARG A 63 6.79 3.10 -1.59
C ARG A 63 7.76 3.01 -0.43
N HIS A 64 7.33 2.37 0.65
CA HIS A 64 8.14 2.05 1.82
C HIS A 64 8.81 3.28 2.47
N VAL A 65 8.04 4.36 2.68
CA VAL A 65 8.53 5.61 3.28
C VAL A 65 8.85 5.40 4.76
N GLY A 66 10.06 5.79 5.19
CA GLY A 66 10.49 5.67 6.58
C GLY A 66 9.79 6.67 7.51
N TYR A 67 9.51 6.27 8.75
CA TYR A 67 9.03 7.15 9.81
C TYR A 67 9.50 6.67 11.19
N THR A 68 9.48 7.55 12.20
CA THR A 68 9.73 7.16 13.60
C THR A 68 8.42 6.69 14.24
N THR A 69 8.41 5.46 14.73
CA THR A 69 7.22 4.83 15.31
C THR A 69 6.93 5.35 16.72
N ILE A 70 5.77 5.00 17.27
CA ILE A 70 5.40 5.26 18.69
C ILE A 70 6.38 4.66 19.71
N TYR A 71 7.21 3.70 19.31
CA TYR A 71 8.24 3.10 20.17
C TYR A 71 9.62 3.76 20.00
N GLY A 72 9.73 4.79 19.16
CA GLY A 72 10.98 5.52 18.93
C GLY A 72 11.97 4.84 17.98
N HIS A 73 11.63 3.67 17.42
CA HIS A 73 12.45 3.02 16.39
C HIS A 73 11.96 3.35 14.98
N SER A 74 12.80 3.08 13.97
CA SER A 74 12.45 3.22 12.57
C SER A 74 11.34 2.23 12.17
N GLY A 75 10.36 2.72 11.44
CA GLY A 75 9.32 1.97 10.75
C GLY A 75 9.19 2.42 9.30
N SER A 76 8.31 1.78 8.55
CA SER A 76 8.02 2.12 7.16
C SER A 76 6.52 2.03 6.91
N ILE A 77 5.97 2.99 6.14
CA ILE A 77 4.60 3.00 5.63
C ILE A 77 4.64 2.54 4.16
N ASP A 78 3.70 1.70 3.74
CA ASP A 78 3.77 1.07 2.42
C ASP A 78 3.70 2.08 1.28
N PHE A 79 2.83 3.09 1.38
CA PHE A 79 2.74 4.17 0.39
C PHE A 79 2.55 5.54 1.02
N VAL A 80 3.10 6.56 0.36
CA VAL A 80 2.69 7.96 0.51
C VAL A 80 2.25 8.46 -0.85
N LEU A 81 1.03 8.98 -0.94
CA LEU A 81 0.45 9.52 -2.16
C LEU A 81 0.35 11.04 -2.06
N ASP A 82 0.75 11.71 -3.13
CA ASP A 82 0.70 13.16 -3.27
C ASP A 82 0.03 13.52 -4.60
N ALA A 83 -1.07 14.28 -4.51
CA ALA A 83 -1.82 14.78 -5.64
C ALA A 83 -2.54 16.07 -5.24
N PRO A 84 -2.65 17.05 -6.15
CA PRO A 84 -3.32 18.32 -5.87
C PRO A 84 -4.73 18.16 -5.27
N ALA A 85 -5.55 17.22 -5.75
CA ALA A 85 -6.90 16.99 -5.23
C ALA A 85 -6.98 16.53 -3.78
N PHE A 86 -5.89 16.04 -3.18
CA PHE A 86 -5.93 15.53 -1.81
C PHE A 86 -5.85 16.64 -0.76
N GLY A 87 -5.29 17.80 -1.11
CA GLY A 87 -5.04 18.92 -0.18
C GLY A 87 -3.97 18.67 0.88
N LYS A 88 -3.64 17.40 1.16
CA LYS A 88 -2.51 16.95 1.97
C LYS A 88 -2.08 15.53 1.54
N PRO A 89 -0.89 15.06 1.91
CA PRO A 89 -0.44 13.71 1.58
C PRO A 89 -1.33 12.64 2.19
N VAL A 90 -1.42 11.51 1.49
CA VAL A 90 -2.20 10.35 1.92
C VAL A 90 -1.25 9.20 2.21
N TRP A 91 -1.15 8.81 3.48
CA TRP A 91 -0.31 7.69 3.94
C TRP A 91 -1.13 6.41 3.94
N VAL A 92 -0.60 5.34 3.36
CA VAL A 92 -1.35 4.09 3.15
C VAL A 92 -0.56 2.90 3.63
N GLU A 93 -1.17 2.11 4.51
CA GLU A 93 -0.67 0.78 4.88
C GLU A 93 -1.55 -0.28 4.19
N ALA A 94 -0.93 -1.26 3.54
CA ALA A 94 -1.58 -2.32 2.78
C ALA A 94 -1.34 -3.68 3.44
N MET A 95 -2.40 -4.31 3.96
CA MET A 95 -2.29 -5.59 4.63
C MET A 95 -3.22 -6.62 4.00
N ARG A 96 -2.64 -7.75 3.56
CA ARG A 96 -3.40 -8.90 3.06
C ARG A 96 -3.29 -10.09 4.00
N GLN A 97 -4.43 -10.65 4.40
CA GLN A 97 -4.50 -11.88 5.20
C GLN A 97 -5.37 -12.92 4.48
N GLN A 98 -4.74 -13.96 3.93
CA GLN A 98 -5.44 -15.02 3.17
C GLN A 98 -6.02 -16.11 4.07
N THR A 99 -5.29 -16.49 5.12
CA THR A 99 -5.74 -17.46 6.13
C THR A 99 -5.79 -16.77 7.49
N ARG A 100 -6.55 -17.33 8.43
CA ARG A 100 -6.58 -16.81 9.80
C ARG A 100 -5.18 -16.84 10.39
N GLY A 101 -4.73 -15.71 10.93
CA GLY A 101 -3.41 -15.54 11.52
C GLY A 101 -3.41 -14.45 12.58
N SER A 102 -2.21 -13.95 12.90
CA SER A 102 -2.00 -12.88 13.88
C SER A 102 -1.83 -11.51 13.23
N LEU A 103 -2.03 -11.35 11.92
CA LEU A 103 -1.81 -10.05 11.27
C LEU A 103 -2.74 -8.98 11.84
N ASP A 104 -3.94 -9.37 12.26
CA ASP A 104 -4.89 -8.45 12.87
C ASP A 104 -4.52 -7.99 14.28
N GLU A 105 -3.58 -8.67 14.94
CA GLU A 105 -2.97 -8.21 16.20
C GLU A 105 -2.05 -7.00 15.98
N ARG A 106 -1.67 -6.70 14.73
CA ARG A 106 -0.92 -5.49 14.37
C ARG A 106 -1.81 -4.25 14.19
N LEU A 107 -3.13 -4.40 14.05
CA LEU A 107 -4.05 -3.28 13.83
C LEU A 107 -3.98 -2.22 14.95
N PRO A 108 -3.91 -2.58 16.24
CA PRO A 108 -3.77 -1.58 17.30
C PRO A 108 -2.47 -0.80 17.24
N TYR A 109 -1.37 -1.46 16.90
CA TYR A 109 -0.09 -0.80 16.71
C TYR A 109 -0.13 0.21 15.55
N LEU A 110 -0.72 -0.16 14.42
CA LEU A 110 -0.83 0.72 13.26
C LEU A 110 -1.73 1.92 13.52
N LEU A 111 -2.90 1.72 14.12
CA LEU A 111 -3.80 2.83 14.48
C LEU A 111 -3.17 3.75 15.53
N SER A 112 -2.35 3.21 16.44
CA SER A 112 -1.60 4.02 17.40
C SER A 112 -0.52 4.87 16.69
N ASN A 113 0.18 4.34 15.69
CA ASN A 113 1.09 5.13 14.86
C ASN A 113 0.35 6.20 14.06
N ALA A 114 -0.80 5.86 13.46
CA ALA A 114 -1.63 6.83 12.72
C ALA A 114 -2.02 8.03 13.60
N ARG A 115 -2.45 7.77 14.84
CA ARG A 115 -2.81 8.82 15.79
C ARG A 115 -1.59 9.59 16.30
N LEU A 116 -0.57 8.91 16.79
CA LEU A 116 0.46 9.51 17.64
C LEU A 116 1.79 9.81 16.94
N ALA A 117 2.13 9.08 15.87
CA ALA A 117 3.45 9.15 15.25
C ALA A 117 3.43 9.78 13.85
N PHE A 118 2.38 9.54 13.06
CA PHE A 118 2.29 10.11 11.72
C PHE A 118 2.12 11.64 11.80
N PRO A 119 2.62 12.40 10.81
CA PRO A 119 2.38 13.84 10.73
C PRO A 119 0.89 14.17 10.47
N ASP A 120 0.54 15.45 10.24
CA ASP A 120 -0.83 15.82 9.81
C ASP A 120 -1.08 15.38 8.37
N VAL A 121 -1.51 14.14 8.21
CA VAL A 121 -1.77 13.48 6.93
C VAL A 121 -3.11 12.76 6.96
N HIS A 122 -3.65 12.45 5.80
CA HIS A 122 -4.77 11.53 5.69
C HIS A 122 -4.23 10.10 5.68
N VAL A 123 -4.76 9.22 6.51
CA VAL A 123 -4.32 7.82 6.61
C VAL A 123 -5.36 6.86 6.03
N LEU A 124 -4.91 5.91 5.21
CA LEU A 124 -5.71 4.79 4.72
C LEU A 124 -5.11 3.47 5.20
N LEU A 125 -5.95 2.60 5.77
CA LEU A 125 -5.60 1.20 6.00
C LEU A 125 -6.33 0.35 4.97
N VAL A 126 -5.60 -0.22 4.02
CA VAL A 126 -6.14 -1.09 2.96
C VAL A 126 -6.01 -2.56 3.38
N LEU A 127 -7.13 -3.15 3.82
CA LEU A 127 -7.19 -4.50 4.37
C LEU A 127 -7.85 -5.46 3.39
N GLU A 128 -7.13 -6.49 2.96
CA GLU A 128 -7.60 -7.41 1.92
C GLU A 128 -7.54 -8.89 2.33
N GLY A 129 -8.44 -9.71 1.79
CA GLY A 129 -8.45 -11.16 1.95
C GLY A 129 -9.42 -11.70 3.00
N PRO A 130 -9.77 -12.99 2.94
CA PRO A 130 -10.82 -13.58 3.79
C PRO A 130 -10.33 -13.96 5.20
N GLY A 131 -9.03 -13.90 5.48
CA GLY A 131 -8.44 -14.36 6.74
C GLY A 131 -8.60 -13.40 7.91
N TRP A 132 -9.12 -12.18 7.70
CA TRP A 132 -9.40 -11.22 8.76
C TRP A 132 -10.52 -11.69 9.68
N ARG A 133 -10.30 -11.63 11.00
CA ARG A 133 -11.35 -11.86 11.99
C ARG A 133 -12.38 -10.72 11.89
N PRO A 134 -13.69 -10.99 11.76
CA PRO A 134 -14.71 -9.94 11.65
C PRO A 134 -14.68 -8.94 12.80
N GLY A 135 -14.43 -9.43 14.03
CA GLY A 135 -14.28 -8.58 15.21
C GLY A 135 -13.10 -7.61 15.13
N ALA A 136 -12.01 -7.99 14.48
CA ALA A 136 -10.84 -7.14 14.31
C ALA A 136 -11.08 -6.05 13.25
N LEU A 137 -11.76 -6.37 12.14
CA LEU A 137 -12.18 -5.37 11.15
C LEU A 137 -13.16 -4.36 11.75
N ALA A 138 -14.19 -4.84 12.46
CA ALA A 138 -15.15 -3.97 13.13
C ALA A 138 -14.49 -3.10 14.21
N TRP A 139 -13.50 -3.65 14.93
CA TRP A 139 -12.71 -2.91 15.89
C TRP A 139 -11.88 -1.81 15.20
N ALA A 140 -11.19 -2.11 14.11
CA ALA A 140 -10.38 -1.14 13.38
C ALA A 140 -11.21 0.00 12.78
N LEU A 141 -12.36 -0.31 12.16
CA LEU A 141 -13.30 0.69 11.65
C LEU A 141 -13.77 1.65 12.74
N ARG A 142 -14.18 1.11 13.90
CA ARG A 142 -14.62 1.94 15.04
C ARG A 142 -13.48 2.80 15.59
N ARG A 143 -12.28 2.23 15.75
CA ARG A 143 -11.13 2.97 16.29
C ARG A 143 -10.64 4.05 15.35
N ALA A 144 -10.64 3.81 14.04
CA ALA A 144 -10.31 4.84 13.05
C ALA A 144 -11.27 6.04 13.14
N ALA A 145 -12.57 5.78 13.31
CA ALA A 145 -13.58 6.83 13.45
C ALA A 145 -13.51 7.62 14.78
N GLU A 146 -12.78 7.13 15.78
CA GLU A 146 -12.54 7.80 17.07
C GLU A 146 -11.27 8.66 17.07
N ILE A 147 -10.54 8.70 15.96
CA ILE A 147 -9.43 9.65 15.75
C ILE A 147 -10.05 10.92 15.19
N ASP A 148 -10.03 11.98 15.99
CA ASP A 148 -10.73 13.25 15.73
C ASP A 148 -9.81 14.35 15.19
N ASP A 149 -8.51 14.19 15.36
CA ASP A 149 -7.46 15.13 14.92
C ASP A 149 -6.93 14.82 13.51
N LYS A 150 -7.22 13.65 12.95
CA LYS A 150 -6.79 13.23 11.60
C LYS A 150 -7.86 12.41 10.90
N GLN A 151 -7.88 12.47 9.57
CA GLN A 151 -8.70 11.59 8.77
C GLN A 151 -8.03 10.21 8.68
N VAL A 152 -8.71 9.18 9.19
CA VAL A 152 -8.28 7.78 9.11
C VAL A 152 -9.41 6.93 8.56
N GLU A 153 -9.19 6.27 7.42
CA GLU A 153 -10.18 5.40 6.79
C GLU A 153 -9.65 3.96 6.70
N VAL A 154 -10.53 2.98 6.91
CA VAL A 154 -10.22 1.55 6.74
C VAL A 154 -11.07 0.99 5.61
N MET A 155 -10.46 0.37 4.62
CA MET A 155 -11.16 -0.08 3.42
C MET A 155 -10.48 -1.27 2.74
N GLY A 156 -11.17 -1.97 1.83
CA GLY A 156 -10.55 -2.98 0.96
C GLY A 156 -10.06 -2.39 -0.36
N LEU A 157 -9.36 -3.19 -1.17
CA LEU A 157 -8.76 -2.74 -2.44
C LEU A 157 -9.80 -2.18 -3.43
N ALA A 158 -10.97 -2.81 -3.52
CA ALA A 158 -12.04 -2.36 -4.40
C ALA A 158 -12.57 -0.96 -4.00
N MET A 159 -12.68 -0.71 -2.69
CA MET A 159 -13.11 0.58 -2.17
C MET A 159 -12.00 1.63 -2.32
N PHE A 160 -10.73 1.26 -2.15
CA PHE A 160 -9.59 2.13 -2.45
C PHE A 160 -9.61 2.64 -3.89
N ARG A 161 -9.85 1.76 -4.87
CA ARG A 161 -10.01 2.14 -6.28
C ARG A 161 -11.12 3.17 -6.47
N HIS A 162 -12.27 2.98 -5.83
CA HIS A 162 -13.39 3.92 -5.90
C HIS A 162 -13.10 5.25 -5.20
N TRP A 163 -12.47 5.19 -4.02
CA TRP A 163 -12.03 6.33 -3.23
C TRP A 163 -11.06 7.21 -4.04
N LEU A 164 -10.13 6.59 -4.77
CA LEU A 164 -9.12 7.28 -5.59
C LEU A 164 -9.79 7.96 -6.79
N ALA A 165 -10.57 7.22 -7.56
CA ALA A 165 -11.27 7.74 -8.73
C ALA A 165 -12.17 8.94 -8.37
N ARG A 166 -12.88 8.87 -7.24
CA ARG A 166 -13.76 9.96 -6.79
C ARG A 166 -13.03 11.23 -6.44
N ARG A 167 -11.86 11.14 -5.80
CA ARG A 167 -11.08 12.33 -5.41
C ARG A 167 -10.43 13.00 -6.61
N LEU A 168 -9.99 12.21 -7.58
CA LEU A 168 -9.32 12.73 -8.77
C LEU A 168 -10.31 13.21 -9.85
N ALA A 169 -11.59 12.84 -9.78
CA ALA A 169 -12.61 13.28 -10.74
C ALA A 169 -12.94 14.78 -10.67
N GLY A 170 -12.47 15.48 -9.62
CA GLY A 170 -12.62 16.92 -9.45
C GLY A 170 -11.41 17.74 -9.91
N GLU A 171 -10.38 17.10 -10.48
CA GLU A 171 -9.23 17.77 -11.11
C GLU A 171 -9.50 18.16 -12.57
#